data_AF-A0A7M7M4I6-F1
#
_entry.id   AF-A0A7M7M4I6-F1
#
_cell.length_a   1.000
_cell.length_b   1.000
_cell.length_c   1.000
_cell.angle_alpha   90.00
_cell.angle_beta   90.00
_cell.angle_gamma   90.00
#
_symmetry.space_group_name_H-M   'P 1'
#
loop_
_entity.id
_entity.type
_entity.pdbx_description
1 polymer ?
#
loop_
_entity_poly.entity_id
_entity_poly.type
_entity_poly.pdbx_seq_one_letter_code
_entity_poly.pdbx_strand_id
1 'polypeptide(L)'
;MSRSETPIGVTTTSFSAFEDTQFVIGTEGGYVMLGSLTASHALFENGAKKCVMMNFQRHRGHVTHCSFSRHSRNIFLTSSVDKRARIYTQLQPSPVISLAHSDQLIKALWSFAHQLHIVTATCSGKVALYDIRKAYSPLAEIDLANRVTDLAFVDLDQLAASTNNGGLHLLKLSDGFLARAESIGIDDVVNSFRDGIGFE
;
A
#
# COMPACT_ATOMS: atom_id res chain seq x y z
N MET A 1 -1.00 38.09 -6.31
CA MET A 1 -0.19 36.96 -6.82
C MET A 1 -1.01 35.69 -6.66
N SER A 2 -1.67 35.25 -7.73
CA SER A 2 -2.35 33.95 -7.74
C SER A 2 -1.28 32.87 -7.66
N ARG A 3 -1.31 32.10 -6.58
CA ARG A 3 -0.48 30.91 -6.39
C ARG A 3 -0.73 30.01 -7.61
N SER A 4 0.29 29.77 -8.44
CA SER A 4 0.15 28.85 -9.56
C SER A 4 -0.33 27.51 -9.01
N GLU A 5 -1.50 27.07 -9.47
CA GLU A 5 -2.01 25.74 -9.16
C GLU A 5 -1.11 24.75 -9.87
N THR A 6 -0.07 24.30 -9.16
CA THR A 6 0.82 23.26 -9.64
C THR A 6 0.02 21.97 -9.67
N PRO A 7 -0.11 21.31 -10.84
CA PRO A 7 -0.81 20.05 -10.92
C PRO A 7 -0.12 19.04 -10.00
N ILE A 8 -0.92 18.32 -9.20
CA ILE A 8 -0.42 17.29 -8.28
C ILE A 8 -0.78 15.94 -8.88
N GLY A 9 0.22 15.15 -9.27
CA GLY A 9 0.03 13.77 -9.72
C GLY A 9 -0.38 12.87 -8.56
N VAL A 10 -1.58 12.30 -8.62
CA VAL A 10 -2.05 11.26 -7.68
C VAL A 10 -1.47 9.92 -8.11
N THR A 11 -0.80 9.23 -7.20
CA THR A 11 -0.13 7.94 -7.46
C THR A 11 -0.92 6.75 -6.92
N THR A 12 -1.74 6.98 -5.89
CA THR A 12 -2.47 5.91 -5.20
C THR A 12 -3.67 6.48 -4.46
N THR A 13 -4.74 5.70 -4.39
CA THR A 13 -5.95 6.03 -3.66
C THR A 13 -6.49 4.80 -2.93
N SER A 14 -7.21 5.02 -1.83
CA SER A 14 -7.90 3.95 -1.11
C SER A 14 -9.16 4.50 -0.45
N PHE A 15 -10.27 3.78 -0.60
CA PHE A 15 -11.54 4.09 0.05
C PHE A 15 -11.62 3.43 1.43
N SER A 16 -12.30 4.09 2.36
CA SER A 16 -12.57 3.53 3.67
C SER A 16 -13.57 2.38 3.56
N ALA A 17 -13.31 1.27 4.26
CA ALA A 17 -14.25 0.17 4.38
C ALA A 17 -15.44 0.48 5.32
N PHE A 18 -15.40 1.63 6.01
CA PHE A 18 -16.34 1.99 7.07
C PHE A 18 -17.16 3.24 6.75
N GLU A 19 -16.74 4.02 5.74
CA GLU A 19 -17.39 5.23 5.27
C GLU A 19 -17.23 5.38 3.76
N ASP A 20 -18.30 5.10 3.02
CA ASP A 20 -18.30 4.99 1.54
C ASP A 20 -17.91 6.28 0.80
N THR A 21 -17.88 7.39 1.53
CA THR A 21 -17.59 8.71 0.97
C THR A 21 -16.14 9.13 1.23
N GLN A 22 -15.45 8.46 2.16
CA GLN A 22 -14.09 8.81 2.55
C GLN A 22 -13.05 8.06 1.73
N PHE A 23 -12.01 8.77 1.34
CA PHE A 23 -10.87 8.19 0.64
C PHE A 23 -9.56 8.89 1.03
N VAL A 24 -8.45 8.17 0.98
CA VAL A 24 -7.10 8.74 1.13
C VAL A 24 -6.41 8.73 -0.21
N ILE A 25 -5.59 9.76 -0.45
CA ILE A 25 -4.76 9.88 -1.65
C ILE A 25 -3.30 10.05 -1.26
N GLY A 26 -2.44 9.38 -2.03
CA GLY A 26 -1.00 9.61 -2.05
C GLY A 26 -0.59 10.26 -3.37
N THR A 27 0.45 11.09 -3.34
CA THR A 27 0.89 11.84 -4.51
C THR A 27 2.37 11.65 -4.79
N GLU A 28 2.77 12.01 -6.00
CA GLU A 28 4.18 12.03 -6.42
C GLU A 28 5.01 12.97 -5.53
N GLY A 29 4.44 14.09 -5.09
CA GLY A 29 5.10 15.04 -4.18
C GLY A 29 5.21 14.57 -2.72
N GLY A 30 4.79 13.34 -2.43
CA GLY A 30 4.80 12.77 -1.08
C GLY A 30 3.62 13.18 -0.21
N TYR A 31 2.69 13.99 -0.74
CA TYR A 31 1.52 14.42 0.03
C TYR A 31 0.59 13.24 0.31
N VAL A 32 0.01 13.27 1.51
CA VAL A 32 -0.98 12.30 1.97
C VAL A 32 -2.17 13.10 2.46
N MET A 33 -3.34 12.87 1.88
CA MET A 33 -4.54 13.65 2.16
C MET A 33 -5.76 12.75 2.33
N LEU A 34 -6.65 13.11 3.24
CA LEU A 34 -7.98 12.51 3.39
C LEU A 34 -8.98 13.40 2.67
N GLY A 35 -9.77 12.81 1.78
CA GLY A 35 -10.87 13.45 1.09
C GLY A 35 -12.23 12.83 1.43
N SER A 36 -13.30 13.55 1.09
CA SER A 36 -14.67 13.05 1.16
C SER A 36 -15.49 13.48 -0.06
N LEU A 37 -16.20 12.52 -0.65
CA LEU A 37 -17.14 12.73 -1.74
C LEU A 37 -18.37 13.56 -1.33
N THR A 38 -18.69 13.63 -0.03
CA THR A 38 -19.80 14.45 0.50
C THR A 38 -19.37 15.85 0.91
N ALA A 39 -18.07 16.17 0.90
CA ALA A 39 -17.58 17.53 1.14
C ALA A 39 -18.01 18.54 0.05
N SER A 40 -18.80 18.09 -0.93
CA SER A 40 -19.49 18.87 -1.96
C SER A 40 -20.50 19.92 -1.44
N HIS A 41 -20.82 19.94 -0.14
CA HIS A 41 -21.80 20.88 0.45
C HIS A 41 -21.21 22.14 1.10
N ALA A 42 -19.90 22.24 1.33
CA ALA A 42 -19.28 23.45 1.87
C ALA A 42 -18.75 24.33 0.72
N LEU A 43 -19.59 25.25 0.23
CA LEU A 43 -19.16 26.30 -0.70
C LEU A 43 -18.21 27.24 0.04
N PHE A 44 -16.95 27.33 -0.41
CA PHE A 44 -16.11 28.49 -0.08
C PHE A 44 -16.60 29.72 -0.85
N GLU A 45 -16.24 30.92 -0.37
CA GLU A 45 -16.54 32.22 -0.99
C GLU A 45 -16.10 32.36 -2.48
N ASN A 46 -15.32 31.41 -2.99
CA ASN A 46 -14.85 31.36 -4.38
C ASN A 46 -15.45 30.21 -5.24
N GLY A 47 -16.49 29.51 -4.78
CA GLY A 47 -17.18 28.47 -5.56
C GLY A 47 -16.42 27.15 -5.77
N ALA A 48 -15.17 27.04 -5.28
CA ALA A 48 -14.38 25.81 -5.36
C ALA A 48 -14.82 24.79 -4.28
N LYS A 49 -15.22 23.59 -4.72
CA LYS A 49 -15.56 22.46 -3.82
C LYS A 49 -14.27 21.84 -3.27
N LYS A 50 -14.01 22.03 -1.96
CA LYS A 50 -12.85 21.42 -1.31
C LYS A 50 -13.19 19.99 -0.87
N CYS A 51 -12.75 19.02 -1.67
CA CYS A 51 -12.91 17.59 -1.36
C CYS A 51 -11.96 17.11 -0.24
N VAL A 52 -10.83 17.81 -0.03
CA VAL A 52 -9.81 17.46 0.96
C VAL A 52 -10.22 17.92 2.36
N MET A 53 -10.42 16.96 3.27
CA MET A 53 -10.76 17.18 4.66
C MET A 53 -9.52 17.40 5.53
N MET A 54 -8.45 16.63 5.32
CA MET A 54 -7.27 16.66 6.18
C MET A 54 -5.98 16.41 5.39
N ASN A 55 -4.88 17.05 5.81
CA ASN A 55 -3.54 16.79 5.32
C ASN A 55 -2.71 16.13 6.41
N PHE A 56 -1.94 15.11 6.04
CA PHE A 56 -1.02 14.41 6.94
C PHE A 56 0.42 14.80 6.64
N GLN A 57 1.32 14.50 7.58
CA GLN A 57 2.74 14.72 7.41
C GLN A 57 3.25 14.00 6.14
N ARG A 58 3.68 14.76 5.14
CA ARG A 58 4.11 14.21 3.85
C ARG A 58 5.31 13.26 3.96
N HIS A 59 5.39 12.29 3.05
CA HIS A 59 6.62 11.56 2.78
C HIS A 59 7.69 12.48 2.16
N ARG A 60 8.95 12.07 2.23
CA ARG A 60 10.08 12.78 1.58
C ARG A 60 10.32 12.32 0.13
N GLY A 61 9.38 11.57 -0.43
CA GLY A 61 9.39 11.08 -1.80
C GLY A 61 8.00 10.60 -2.21
N HIS A 62 7.89 10.10 -3.43
CA HIS A 62 6.65 9.58 -4.02
C HIS A 62 5.96 8.58 -3.08
N VAL A 63 4.66 8.75 -2.86
CA VAL A 63 3.84 7.74 -2.18
C VAL A 63 3.58 6.62 -3.17
N THR A 64 4.00 5.40 -2.87
CA THR A 64 3.85 4.25 -3.78
C THR A 64 2.55 3.51 -3.55
N HIS A 65 2.04 3.52 -2.32
CA HIS A 65 0.77 2.87 -1.97
C HIS A 65 0.13 3.56 -0.76
N CYS A 66 -1.20 3.62 -0.75
CA CYS A 66 -1.98 3.92 0.44
C CYS A 66 -3.14 2.92 0.59
N SER A 67 -3.49 2.58 1.83
CA SER A 67 -4.55 1.61 2.11
C SER A 67 -5.17 1.85 3.47
N PHE A 68 -6.49 2.02 3.52
CA PHE A 68 -7.24 1.97 4.77
C PHE A 68 -7.12 0.60 5.44
N SER A 69 -7.04 0.60 6.76
CA SER A 69 -7.18 -0.64 7.52
C SER A 69 -8.60 -1.15 7.37
N ARG A 70 -8.73 -2.43 7.02
CA ARG A 70 -10.03 -3.11 6.98
C ARG A 70 -10.57 -3.41 8.38
N HIS A 71 -9.70 -3.34 9.38
CA HIS A 71 -9.98 -3.76 10.75
C HIS A 71 -10.27 -2.56 11.67
N SER A 72 -9.89 -1.35 11.25
CA SER A 72 -9.99 -0.14 12.08
C SER A 72 -10.41 1.09 11.25
N ARG A 73 -11.54 1.71 11.61
CA ARG A 73 -12.15 2.85 10.90
C ARG A 73 -11.20 4.02 10.58
N ASN A 74 -10.39 4.41 11.56
CA ASN A 74 -9.64 5.67 11.49
C ASN A 74 -8.16 5.48 11.17
N ILE A 75 -7.75 4.29 10.70
CA ILE A 75 -6.34 3.95 10.51
C ILE A 75 -6.07 3.64 9.05
N PHE A 76 -4.97 4.16 8.52
CA PHE A 76 -4.51 3.82 7.18
C PHE A 76 -2.98 3.75 7.12
N LEU A 77 -2.51 3.00 6.14
CA LEU A 77 -1.11 2.70 5.89
C LEU A 77 -0.68 3.38 4.60
N THR A 78 0.54 3.89 4.56
CA THR A 78 1.19 4.37 3.34
C THR A 78 2.58 3.79 3.21
N SER A 79 3.06 3.66 1.97
CA SER A 79 4.44 3.36 1.64
C SER A 79 5.02 4.37 0.67
N SER A 80 6.33 4.53 0.67
CA SER A 80 7.01 5.50 -0.19
C SER A 80 8.42 5.07 -0.57
N VAL A 81 8.91 5.64 -1.67
CA VAL A 81 10.32 5.59 -2.06
C VAL A 81 11.25 6.27 -1.05
N ASP A 82 10.72 7.01 -0.07
CA ASP A 82 11.50 7.53 1.06
C ASP A 82 11.95 6.46 2.09
N LYS A 83 11.78 5.18 1.71
CA LYS A 83 12.11 3.99 2.50
C LYS A 83 11.31 3.86 3.79
N ARG A 84 10.17 4.55 3.88
CA ARG A 84 9.30 4.49 5.06
C ARG A 84 7.90 4.00 4.73
N ALA A 85 7.43 3.06 5.54
CA ALA A 85 6.01 2.79 5.69
C ALA A 85 5.51 3.60 6.89
N ARG A 86 4.35 4.23 6.78
CA ARG A 86 3.77 5.04 7.86
C ARG A 86 2.34 4.63 8.10
N ILE A 87 1.98 4.56 9.37
CA ILE A 87 0.62 4.32 9.82
C ILE A 87 0.11 5.61 10.40
N TYR A 88 -1.00 6.10 9.86
CA TYR A 88 -1.66 7.30 10.31
C TYR A 88 -2.98 6.95 10.99
N THR A 89 -3.41 7.86 11.85
CA THR A 89 -4.78 7.92 12.30
C THR A 89 -5.42 9.20 11.83
N GLN A 90 -6.71 9.18 11.50
CA GLN A 90 -7.48 10.38 11.16
C GLN A 90 -7.63 11.38 12.32
N LEU A 91 -7.17 11.02 13.53
CA LEU A 91 -7.22 11.86 14.72
C LEU A 91 -6.05 12.84 14.84
N GLN A 92 -4.95 12.66 14.08
CA GLN A 92 -3.79 13.55 14.12
C GLN A 92 -3.04 13.61 12.78
N PRO A 93 -2.40 14.75 12.44
CA PRO A 93 -1.65 14.88 11.18
C PRO A 93 -0.35 14.07 11.12
N SER A 94 0.28 13.84 12.27
CA SER A 94 1.54 13.10 12.37
C SER A 94 1.29 11.58 12.34
N PRO A 95 2.18 10.78 11.71
CA PRO A 95 2.06 9.33 11.73
C PRO A 95 2.20 8.81 13.17
N VAL A 96 1.43 7.78 13.49
CA VAL A 96 1.50 7.08 14.78
C VAL A 96 2.71 6.14 14.81
N ILE A 97 2.99 5.49 13.67
CA ILE A 97 4.12 4.58 13.50
C ILE A 97 4.84 4.94 12.19
N SER A 98 6.17 4.91 12.22
CA SER A 98 7.00 5.05 11.02
C SER A 98 8.08 3.96 11.00
N LEU A 99 7.97 3.06 10.03
CA LEU A 99 8.86 1.92 9.82
C LEU A 99 9.92 2.27 8.78
N ALA A 100 11.20 2.16 9.14
CA ALA A 100 12.31 2.38 8.22
C ALA A 100 12.74 1.06 7.58
N HIS A 101 13.04 1.08 6.29
CA HIS A 101 13.51 -0.07 5.52
C HIS A 101 14.88 0.22 4.90
N SER A 102 15.61 -0.83 4.52
CA SER A 102 16.92 -0.70 3.87
C SER A 102 16.82 -0.06 2.47
N ASP A 103 15.69 -0.23 1.81
CA ASP A 103 15.47 0.20 0.43
C ASP A 103 14.07 0.81 0.21
N GLN A 104 13.84 1.38 -0.97
CA GLN A 104 12.59 2.00 -1.39
C GLN A 104 11.44 1.00 -1.31
N LEU A 105 10.29 1.42 -0.78
CA LEU A 105 9.12 0.55 -0.74
C LEU A 105 8.30 0.67 -2.02
N ILE A 106 7.97 -0.48 -2.60
CA ILE A 106 7.05 -0.56 -3.75
C ILE A 106 5.61 -0.70 -3.26
N LYS A 107 5.36 -1.37 -2.13
CA LYS A 107 4.03 -1.53 -1.55
C LYS A 107 4.09 -1.82 -0.05
N ALA A 108 3.03 -1.44 0.66
CA ALA A 108 2.75 -1.91 2.01
C ALA A 108 1.25 -2.22 2.13
N LEU A 109 0.91 -3.38 2.69
CA LEU A 109 -0.43 -3.95 2.75
C LEU A 109 -0.81 -4.32 4.17
N TRP A 110 -2.07 -4.14 4.53
CA TRP A 110 -2.64 -4.72 5.75
C TRP A 110 -2.87 -6.22 5.56
N SER A 111 -2.55 -7.02 6.58
CA SER A 111 -2.93 -8.43 6.59
C SER A 111 -4.46 -8.57 6.59
N PHE A 112 -4.95 -9.51 5.79
CA PHE A 112 -6.37 -9.82 5.77
C PHE A 112 -6.79 -10.64 7.00
N ALA A 113 -5.93 -11.54 7.49
CA ALA A 113 -6.18 -12.36 8.67
C ALA A 113 -5.94 -11.64 10.01
N HIS A 114 -4.94 -10.76 10.11
CA HIS A 114 -4.54 -10.17 11.40
C HIS A 114 -4.51 -8.63 11.37
N GLN A 115 -5.28 -8.00 12.27
CA GLN A 115 -5.42 -6.54 12.35
C GLN A 115 -4.11 -5.77 12.58
N LEU A 116 -3.15 -6.39 13.24
CA LEU A 116 -1.89 -5.75 13.65
C LEU A 116 -0.71 -6.15 12.76
N HIS A 117 -0.96 -6.95 11.72
CA HIS A 117 0.07 -7.35 10.80
C HIS A 117 0.02 -6.52 9.53
N ILE A 118 1.19 -6.10 9.08
CA ILE A 118 1.37 -5.52 7.76
C ILE A 118 2.47 -6.26 7.02
N VAL A 119 2.40 -6.23 5.70
CA VAL A 119 3.42 -6.78 4.82
C VAL A 119 3.96 -5.66 3.96
N THR A 120 5.28 -5.59 3.85
CA THR A 120 5.98 -4.58 3.06
C THR A 120 6.83 -5.25 2.01
N ALA A 121 6.89 -4.68 0.81
CA ALA A 121 7.81 -5.09 -0.24
C ALA A 121 8.75 -3.94 -0.60
N THR A 122 10.05 -4.24 -0.66
CA THR A 122 11.07 -3.31 -1.14
C THR A 122 11.36 -3.52 -2.62
N CYS A 123 11.91 -2.50 -3.26
CA CYS A 123 12.35 -2.60 -4.65
C CYS A 123 13.55 -3.55 -4.82
N SER A 124 14.33 -3.79 -3.77
CA SER A 124 15.44 -4.76 -3.77
C SER A 124 15.00 -6.23 -3.75
N GLY A 125 13.71 -6.52 -3.54
CA GLY A 125 13.22 -7.90 -3.50
C GLY A 125 12.86 -8.43 -2.12
N LYS A 126 12.98 -7.62 -1.06
CA LYS A 126 12.66 -8.04 0.31
C LYS A 126 11.17 -7.90 0.57
N VAL A 127 10.54 -8.99 0.96
CA VAL A 127 9.16 -9.02 1.47
C VAL A 127 9.21 -9.35 2.95
N ALA A 128 8.69 -8.45 3.77
CA ALA A 128 8.76 -8.56 5.22
C ALA A 128 7.38 -8.42 5.86
N LEU A 129 7.13 -9.27 6.86
CA LEU A 129 5.94 -9.26 7.70
C LEU A 129 6.28 -8.56 9.01
N TYR A 130 5.45 -7.61 9.44
CA TYR A 130 5.63 -6.85 10.69
C TYR A 130 4.41 -6.96 11.59
N ASP A 131 4.64 -7.07 12.90
CA ASP A 131 3.66 -6.71 13.93
C ASP A 131 3.85 -5.24 14.28
N ILE A 132 2.82 -4.43 14.08
CA ILE A 132 2.89 -2.98 14.31
C ILE A 132 3.13 -2.63 15.80
N ARG A 133 2.87 -3.55 16.73
CA ARG A 133 3.22 -3.39 18.16
C ARG A 133 4.73 -3.50 18.40
N LYS A 134 5.44 -4.22 17.52
CA LYS A 134 6.89 -4.49 17.57
C LYS A 134 7.59 -4.02 16.29
N ALA A 135 7.19 -2.84 15.86
CA ALA A 135 7.56 -2.17 14.62
C ALA A 135 9.08 -1.95 14.37
N TYR A 136 9.98 -2.31 15.27
CA TYR A 136 11.42 -2.12 15.09
C TYR A 136 12.10 -3.29 14.34
N SER A 137 11.46 -4.46 14.25
CA SER A 137 11.99 -5.63 13.55
C SER A 137 10.88 -6.44 12.88
N PRO A 138 11.11 -6.98 11.67
CA PRO A 138 10.14 -7.86 11.04
C PRO A 138 9.96 -9.16 11.85
N LEU A 139 8.75 -9.71 11.83
CA LEU A 139 8.47 -11.07 12.32
C LEU A 139 9.12 -12.12 11.42
N ALA A 140 9.07 -11.87 10.11
CA ALA A 140 9.68 -12.71 9.09
C ALA A 140 10.05 -11.86 7.87
N GLU A 141 11.11 -12.23 7.16
CA GLU A 141 11.56 -11.58 5.93
C GLU A 141 11.99 -12.66 4.94
N ILE A 142 11.61 -12.49 3.68
CA ILE A 142 12.09 -13.30 2.55
C ILE A 142 12.73 -12.35 1.53
N ASP A 143 13.86 -12.76 0.99
CA ASP A 143 14.48 -12.12 -0.17
C ASP A 143 14.15 -12.92 -1.44
N LEU A 144 13.47 -12.28 -2.39
CA LEU A 144 13.14 -12.87 -3.69
C LEU A 144 14.28 -12.73 -4.72
N ALA A 145 15.41 -12.12 -4.32
CA ALA A 145 16.62 -11.88 -5.10
C ALA A 145 16.43 -11.05 -6.39
N ASN A 146 15.21 -10.59 -6.65
CA ASN A 146 14.84 -9.82 -7.83
C ASN A 146 13.94 -8.67 -7.42
N ARG A 147 13.90 -7.62 -8.23
CA ARG A 147 13.07 -6.45 -7.95
C ARG A 147 11.60 -6.84 -7.98
N VAL A 148 10.91 -6.67 -6.85
CA VAL A 148 9.45 -6.82 -6.78
C VAL A 148 8.79 -5.66 -7.52
N THR A 149 7.88 -5.99 -8.44
CA THR A 149 7.12 -5.02 -9.23
C THR A 149 5.75 -4.79 -8.63
N ASP A 150 5.09 -5.82 -8.10
CA ASP A 150 3.85 -5.69 -7.34
C ASP A 150 3.72 -6.78 -6.26
N LEU A 151 2.83 -6.53 -5.29
CA LEU A 151 2.46 -7.44 -4.22
C LEU A 151 0.95 -7.40 -4.02
N ALA A 152 0.26 -8.54 -3.93
CA ALA A 152 -1.18 -8.57 -3.70
C ALA A 152 -1.57 -9.77 -2.83
N PHE A 153 -2.63 -9.62 -2.03
CA PHE A 153 -3.24 -10.76 -1.35
C PHE A 153 -4.07 -11.56 -2.35
N VAL A 154 -3.86 -12.89 -2.37
CA VAL A 154 -4.65 -13.86 -3.14
C VAL A 154 -5.76 -14.45 -2.25
N ASP A 155 -5.45 -14.67 -0.97
CA ASP A 155 -6.38 -15.17 0.04
C ASP A 155 -6.05 -14.54 1.42
N LEU A 156 -6.73 -14.95 2.49
CA LEU A 156 -6.53 -14.47 3.86
C LEU A 156 -5.08 -14.60 4.34
N ASP A 157 -4.41 -15.69 3.94
CA ASP A 157 -3.07 -16.07 4.37
C ASP A 157 -2.07 -16.22 3.20
N GLN A 158 -2.45 -15.80 1.98
CA GLN A 158 -1.61 -15.95 0.79
C GLN A 158 -1.39 -14.63 0.06
N LEU A 159 -0.16 -14.42 -0.38
CA LEU A 159 0.29 -13.26 -1.14
C LEU A 159 0.92 -13.72 -2.45
N ALA A 160 0.67 -12.98 -3.53
CA ALA A 160 1.42 -13.07 -4.76
C ALA A 160 2.39 -11.89 -4.85
N ALA A 161 3.66 -12.18 -5.12
CA ALA A 161 4.68 -11.18 -5.42
C ALA A 161 5.18 -11.39 -6.85
N SER A 162 5.09 -10.37 -7.69
CA SER A 162 5.63 -10.38 -9.05
C SER A 162 7.01 -9.71 -9.09
N THR A 163 7.89 -10.22 -9.94
CA THR A 163 9.26 -9.72 -10.08
C THR A 163 9.56 -9.25 -11.49
N ASN A 164 10.57 -8.40 -11.64
CA ASN A 164 10.94 -7.79 -12.92
C ASN A 164 11.50 -8.77 -13.96
N ASN A 165 11.86 -9.98 -13.56
CA ASN A 165 12.30 -11.06 -14.44
C ASN A 165 11.12 -11.95 -14.91
N GLY A 166 9.88 -11.53 -14.70
CA GLY A 166 8.70 -12.32 -15.04
C GLY A 166 8.38 -13.44 -14.05
N GLY A 167 9.03 -13.48 -12.88
CA GLY A 167 8.69 -14.42 -11.82
C GLY A 167 7.40 -14.03 -11.09
N LEU A 168 6.60 -15.02 -10.74
CA LEU A 168 5.48 -14.89 -9.80
C LEU A 168 5.73 -15.83 -8.62
N HIS A 169 5.74 -15.27 -7.41
CA HIS A 169 5.98 -16.01 -6.18
C HIS A 169 4.72 -16.00 -5.31
N LEU A 170 4.23 -17.18 -4.96
CA LEU A 170 3.19 -17.35 -3.95
C LEU A 170 3.85 -17.49 -2.58
N LEU A 171 3.49 -16.61 -1.67
CA LEU A 171 3.97 -16.55 -0.30
C LEU A 171 2.82 -16.87 0.65
N LYS A 172 3.08 -17.74 1.62
CA LYS A 172 2.14 -18.10 2.68
C LYS A 172 2.51 -17.39 3.97
N LEU A 173 1.51 -16.81 4.62
CA LEU A 173 1.56 -16.13 5.91
C LEU A 173 0.93 -17.04 6.96
N SER A 174 1.73 -17.73 7.78
CA SER A 174 1.21 -18.32 9.02
C SER A 174 1.57 -17.41 10.20
N ASP A 175 0.98 -17.62 11.38
CA ASP A 175 1.15 -16.77 12.58
C ASP A 175 2.62 -16.43 12.87
N GLY A 176 3.09 -15.28 12.37
CA GLY A 176 4.48 -14.82 12.52
C GLY A 176 5.51 -15.45 11.57
N PHE A 177 5.09 -16.25 10.59
CA PHE A 177 5.95 -16.89 9.62
C PHE A 177 5.58 -16.51 8.19
N LEU A 178 6.59 -16.22 7.39
CA LEU A 178 6.47 -15.98 5.96
C LEU A 178 7.29 -17.05 5.26
N ALA A 179 6.66 -17.84 4.39
CA ALA A 179 7.34 -18.81 3.53
C ALA A 179 6.95 -18.66 2.07
N ARG A 180 7.89 -18.94 1.19
CA ARG A 180 7.63 -19.12 -0.24
C ARG A 180 7.00 -20.49 -0.45
N ALA A 181 5.75 -20.51 -0.89
CA ALA A 181 5.00 -21.73 -1.15
C ALA A 181 5.28 -22.26 -2.56
N GLU A 182 5.23 -21.37 -3.55
CA GLU A 182 5.43 -21.74 -4.95
C GLU A 182 6.08 -20.59 -5.72
N SER A 183 6.77 -20.96 -6.80
CA SER A 183 7.33 -20.01 -7.75
C SER A 183 7.07 -20.50 -9.15
N ILE A 184 6.48 -19.64 -9.95
CA ILE A 184 6.15 -19.96 -11.33
C ILE A 184 6.63 -18.84 -12.25
N GLY A 185 7.10 -19.19 -13.44
CA GLY A 185 7.39 -18.20 -14.47
C GLY A 185 6.08 -17.66 -15.06
N ILE A 186 6.04 -16.39 -15.43
CA ILE A 186 4.87 -15.82 -16.10
C ILE A 186 4.57 -16.55 -17.42
N ASP A 187 5.60 -17.04 -18.11
CA ASP A 187 5.44 -17.85 -19.33
C ASP A 187 4.71 -19.16 -19.02
N ASP A 188 5.03 -19.83 -17.90
CA ASP A 188 4.35 -21.05 -17.47
C ASP A 188 2.88 -20.77 -17.11
N VAL A 189 2.61 -19.63 -16.47
CA VAL A 189 1.24 -19.19 -16.16
C VAL A 189 0.47 -18.93 -17.45
N VAL A 190 1.04 -18.18 -18.40
CA VAL A 190 0.39 -17.89 -19.70
C VAL A 190 0.13 -19.17 -20.48
N ASN A 191 1.05 -20.13 -20.47
CA ASN A 191 0.85 -21.43 -21.09
C ASN A 191 -0.25 -22.24 -20.41
N SER A 192 -0.31 -22.24 -19.06
CA SER A 192 -1.38 -22.92 -18.32
C SER A 192 -2.77 -22.36 -18.63
N PHE A 193 -2.88 -21.04 -18.87
CA PHE A 193 -4.12 -20.46 -19.33
C PHE A 193 -4.46 -20.94 -20.74
N ARG A 194 -3.50 -20.91 -21.67
CA ARG A 194 -3.71 -21.38 -23.07
C ARG A 194 -4.17 -22.83 -23.14
N ASP A 195 -3.64 -23.70 -22.29
CA ASP A 195 -4.04 -25.11 -22.24
C ASP A 195 -5.44 -25.31 -21.58
N GLY A 196 -5.86 -24.38 -20.71
CA GLY A 196 -7.17 -24.40 -20.05
C GLY A 196 -8.32 -23.77 -20.86
N ILE A 197 -8.01 -22.83 -21.76
CA ILE A 197 -8.94 -22.30 -22.77
C ILE A 197 -8.77 -23.08 -24.08
N GLY A 198 -9.30 -24.30 -24.11
CA GLY A 198 -9.43 -25.07 -25.36
C GLY A 198 -10.23 -24.28 -26.40
N PHE A 199 -9.53 -23.68 -27.35
CA PHE A 199 -10.09 -23.38 -28.65
C PHE A 199 -9.85 -24.61 -29.53
N GLU A 200 -10.88 -25.46 -29.68
CA GLU A 200 -11.11 -26.13 -30.96
C GLU A 200 -11.74 -25.14 -31.94
#